data_AF-A0A525DBE6-F1
#
_entry.id   AF-A0A525DBE6-F1
#
_cell.length_a   1.000
_cell.length_b   1.000
_cell.length_c   1.000
_cell.angle_alpha   90.00
_cell.angle_beta   90.00
_cell.angle_gamma   90.00
#
_symmetry.space_group_name_H-M   'P 1'
#
loop_
_entity.id
_entity.type
_entity.pdbx_description
1 polymer ?
#
loop_
_entity_poly.entity_id
_entity_poly.type
_entity_poly.pdbx_seq_one_letter_code
_entity_poly.pdbx_strand_id
1 'polypeptide(L)'
;MTENKFTPEEIADKKKAIFDAMGKRGQKQIMKKGYDNWDPFQEPKDPIDIRKDKTKRTSQMLIREFLTSIDHDEYSNTYAQGALEMCLGIINEEERIRGMFDFACWYKSLLIEEGYESK
;
A
#
# COMPACT_ATOMS: atom_id res chain seq x y z
N MET A 1 -16.61 26.68 9.44
CA MET A 1 -17.95 26.37 8.90
C MET A 1 -18.08 27.16 7.62
N THR A 2 -17.84 26.52 6.47
CA THR A 2 -17.89 27.20 5.17
C THR A 2 -19.36 27.35 4.76
N GLU A 3 -19.81 28.60 4.60
CA GLU A 3 -21.14 28.94 4.09
C GLU A 3 -21.30 28.38 2.66
N ASN A 4 -22.20 27.41 2.50
CA ASN A 4 -22.53 26.87 1.20
C ASN A 4 -23.40 27.91 0.46
N LYS A 5 -22.79 28.67 -0.45
CA LYS A 5 -23.42 29.79 -1.20
C LYS A 5 -24.48 29.37 -2.25
N PHE A 6 -24.89 28.12 -2.26
CA PHE A 6 -25.79 27.56 -3.27
C PHE A 6 -27.08 27.07 -2.65
N THR A 7 -28.17 27.27 -3.39
CA THR A 7 -29.48 26.72 -3.04
C THR A 7 -29.48 25.19 -3.16
N PRO A 8 -30.39 24.47 -2.46
CA PRO A 8 -30.51 23.02 -2.57
C PRO A 8 -30.73 22.51 -3.99
N GLU A 9 -31.44 23.30 -4.82
CA GLU A 9 -31.71 22.99 -6.22
C GLU A 9 -30.43 23.04 -7.07
N GLU A 10 -29.62 24.09 -6.92
CA GLU A 10 -28.32 24.23 -7.61
C GLU A 10 -27.33 23.12 -7.24
N ILE A 11 -27.38 22.62 -6.00
CA ILE A 11 -26.56 21.50 -5.54
C ILE A 11 -27.00 20.20 -6.22
N ALA A 12 -28.31 19.97 -6.36
CA ALA A 12 -28.86 18.81 -7.04
C ALA A 12 -28.52 18.79 -8.53
N ASP A 13 -28.63 19.94 -9.21
CA ASP A 13 -28.29 20.10 -10.62
C ASP A 13 -26.81 19.85 -10.88
N LYS A 14 -25.93 20.41 -10.03
CA LYS A 14 -24.49 20.16 -10.13
C LYS A 14 -24.15 18.70 -9.85
N LYS A 15 -24.76 18.07 -8.84
CA LYS A 15 -24.57 16.64 -8.54
C LYS A 15 -24.93 15.77 -9.73
N LYS A 16 -26.04 16.08 -10.41
CA LYS A 16 -26.48 15.38 -11.62
C LYS A 16 -25.54 15.62 -12.80
N ALA A 17 -25.16 16.86 -13.07
CA ALA A 17 -24.23 17.20 -14.14
C ALA A 17 -22.88 16.47 -14.00
N ILE A 18 -22.36 16.35 -12.77
CA ILE A 18 -21.13 15.59 -12.50
C ILE A 18 -21.33 14.10 -12.81
N PHE A 19 -22.44 13.50 -12.38
CA PHE A 19 -22.73 12.10 -12.66
C PHE A 19 -22.87 11.81 -14.17
N ASP A 20 -23.57 12.68 -14.88
CA ASP A 20 -23.79 12.55 -16.33
C ASP A 20 -22.49 12.71 -17.13
N ALA A 21 -21.56 13.54 -16.64
CA ALA A 21 -20.23 13.71 -17.22
C ALA A 21 -19.28 12.53 -16.96
N MET A 22 -19.58 11.64 -16.01
CA MET A 22 -18.72 10.49 -15.69
C MET A 22 -18.85 9.37 -16.72
N GLY A 23 -17.74 8.67 -16.98
CA GLY A 23 -17.75 7.46 -17.80
C GLY A 23 -18.52 6.30 -17.13
N LYS A 24 -18.95 5.31 -17.93
CA LYS A 24 -19.76 4.15 -17.50
C LYS A 24 -19.22 3.43 -16.26
N ARG A 25 -17.89 3.36 -16.09
CA ARG A 25 -17.27 2.73 -14.91
C ARG A 25 -17.50 3.55 -13.63
N GLY A 26 -17.38 4.87 -13.72
CA GLY A 26 -17.60 5.78 -12.59
C GLY A 26 -19.07 5.82 -12.16
N GLN A 27 -19.99 5.93 -13.12
CA GLN A 27 -21.43 5.86 -12.86
C GLN A 27 -21.82 4.54 -12.16
N LYS A 28 -21.30 3.39 -12.62
CA LYS A 28 -21.54 2.10 -11.97
C LYS A 28 -21.08 2.07 -10.50
N GLN A 29 -19.95 2.68 -10.17
CA GLN A 29 -19.47 2.74 -8.78
C GLN A 29 -20.38 3.59 -7.90
N ILE A 30 -20.86 4.74 -8.41
CA ILE A 30 -21.80 5.59 -7.69
C ILE A 30 -23.13 4.88 -7.50
N MET A 31 -23.67 4.25 -8.54
CA MET A 31 -24.92 3.47 -8.44
C MET A 31 -24.80 2.32 -7.45
N LYS A 32 -23.63 1.67 -7.35
CA LYS A 32 -23.35 0.65 -6.32
C LYS A 32 -23.33 1.23 -4.91
N LYS A 33 -22.83 2.47 -4.72
CA LYS A 33 -22.83 3.19 -3.44
C LYS A 33 -24.23 3.76 -3.09
N GLY A 34 -25.07 3.98 -4.10
CA GLY A 34 -26.34 4.68 -4.02
C GLY A 34 -26.17 6.16 -4.38
N TYR A 35 -26.87 6.61 -5.43
CA TYR A 35 -26.77 7.99 -5.93
C TYR A 35 -27.12 9.03 -4.86
N ASP A 36 -28.16 8.78 -4.08
CA ASP A 36 -28.60 9.70 -3.02
C ASP A 36 -27.54 9.84 -1.93
N ASN A 37 -26.85 8.75 -1.58
CA ASN A 37 -25.78 8.69 -0.57
C ASN A 37 -24.41 9.14 -1.08
N TRP A 38 -24.30 9.47 -2.38
CA TRP A 38 -23.08 9.98 -2.96
C TRP A 38 -23.06 11.51 -2.89
N ASP A 39 -22.03 12.03 -2.24
CA ASP A 39 -21.74 13.46 -2.19
C ASP A 39 -20.51 13.76 -3.06
N PRO A 40 -20.68 14.42 -4.23
CA PRO A 40 -19.56 14.77 -5.12
C PRO A 40 -18.74 15.95 -4.62
N PHE A 41 -19.21 16.69 -3.61
CA PHE A 41 -18.55 17.87 -3.07
C PHE A 41 -17.70 17.55 -1.83
N GLN A 42 -17.56 16.27 -1.48
CA GLN A 42 -16.65 15.85 -0.43
C GLN A 42 -15.23 16.29 -0.76
N GLU A 43 -14.59 16.95 0.20
CA GLU A 43 -13.17 17.26 0.10
C GLU A 43 -12.38 15.96 -0.13
N PRO A 44 -11.26 16.03 -0.88
CA PRO A 44 -10.36 14.89 -1.00
C PRO A 44 -10.05 14.37 0.40
N LYS A 45 -10.14 13.05 0.57
CA LYS A 45 -9.73 12.42 1.83
C LYS A 45 -8.30 12.86 2.15
N ASP A 46 -8.02 13.00 3.45
CA ASP A 46 -6.66 13.24 3.91
C ASP A 46 -5.68 12.29 3.21
N PRO A 47 -4.49 12.77 2.81
CA PRO A 47 -3.50 11.92 2.20
C PRO A 47 -3.26 10.73 3.12
N ILE A 48 -3.34 9.52 2.56
CA ILE A 48 -3.01 8.31 3.29
C ILE A 48 -1.56 8.47 3.77
N ASP A 49 -1.33 8.32 5.07
CA ASP A 49 0.03 8.23 5.59
C ASP A 49 0.63 6.89 5.12
N ILE A 50 1.39 6.98 4.04
CA ILE A 50 2.05 5.81 3.46
C ILE A 50 3.26 5.53 4.34
N ARG A 51 3.15 4.51 5.19
CA ARG A 51 4.29 4.01 5.97
C ARG A 51 5.44 3.66 5.03
N LYS A 52 6.62 4.18 5.35
CA LYS A 52 7.86 3.92 4.63
C LYS A 52 8.89 3.37 5.60
N ASP A 53 9.74 2.48 5.09
CA ASP A 53 10.90 2.02 5.83
C ASP A 53 12.00 3.11 5.88
N LYS A 54 13.11 2.84 6.58
CA LYS A 54 14.27 3.74 6.65
C LYS A 54 14.87 4.08 5.29
N THR A 55 14.69 3.21 4.29
CA THR A 55 15.13 3.46 2.90
C THR A 55 14.14 4.28 2.07
N LYS A 56 13.08 4.82 2.69
CA LYS A 56 12.01 5.63 2.06
C LYS A 56 11.16 4.86 1.04
N ARG A 57 11.12 3.53 1.12
CA ARG A 57 10.29 2.66 0.30
C ARG A 57 9.03 2.25 1.04
N THR A 58 7.95 2.03 0.30
CA THR A 58 6.77 1.32 0.83
C THR A 58 7.07 -0.18 0.88
N SER A 59 6.29 -0.95 1.63
CA SER A 59 6.43 -2.42 1.64
C SER A 59 6.34 -3.02 0.24
N GLN A 60 5.43 -2.48 -0.60
CA GLN A 60 5.25 -2.93 -1.99
C GLN A 60 6.47 -2.64 -2.86
N MET A 61 7.11 -1.47 -2.69
CA MET A 61 8.33 -1.14 -3.42
C MET A 61 9.48 -2.04 -3.00
N LEU A 62 9.68 -2.20 -1.68
CA LEU A 62 10.79 -2.96 -1.13
C LEU A 62 10.73 -4.44 -1.51
N ILE A 63 9.58 -5.10 -1.34
CA ILE A 63 9.44 -6.52 -1.69
C ILE A 63 9.59 -6.77 -3.19
N ARG A 64 9.10 -5.84 -4.02
CA ARG A 64 9.21 -5.94 -5.48
C ARG A 64 10.66 -5.82 -5.92
N GLU A 65 11.39 -4.85 -5.39
CA GLU A 65 12.82 -4.70 -5.69
C GLU A 65 13.60 -5.95 -5.29
N PHE A 66 13.32 -6.52 -4.12
CA PHE A 66 13.94 -7.76 -3.67
C PHE A 66 13.64 -8.94 -4.59
N LEU A 67 12.36 -9.22 -4.88
CA LEU A 67 12.00 -10.38 -5.71
C LEU A 67 12.45 -10.23 -7.17
N THR A 68 12.58 -9.00 -7.69
CA THR A 68 13.12 -8.75 -9.03
C THR A 68 14.65 -8.93 -9.09
N SER A 69 15.34 -8.88 -7.95
CA SER A 69 16.79 -9.07 -7.87
C SER A 69 17.21 -10.55 -7.85
N ILE A 70 16.24 -11.45 -7.65
CA ILE A 70 16.44 -12.90 -7.61
C ILE A 70 15.94 -13.47 -8.93
N ASP A 71 16.62 -14.49 -9.48
CA ASP A 71 16.10 -15.19 -10.65
C ASP A 71 14.74 -15.84 -10.31
N HIS A 72 13.76 -15.72 -11.21
CA HIS A 72 12.42 -16.24 -10.99
C HIS A 72 12.39 -17.76 -10.83
N ASP A 73 13.36 -18.48 -11.40
CA ASP A 73 13.49 -19.92 -11.27
C ASP A 73 14.15 -20.34 -9.93
N GLU A 74 14.72 -19.39 -9.18
CA GLU A 74 15.45 -19.65 -7.93
C GLU A 74 14.58 -19.54 -6.67
N TYR A 75 13.32 -19.08 -6.78
CA TYR A 75 12.46 -18.94 -5.61
C TYR A 75 11.05 -19.49 -5.79
N SER A 76 10.50 -20.04 -4.70
CA SER A 76 9.14 -20.57 -4.66
C SER A 76 8.14 -19.53 -4.13
N ASN A 77 6.84 -19.79 -4.32
CA ASN A 77 5.80 -18.95 -3.72
C ASN A 77 5.93 -18.85 -2.18
N THR A 78 6.34 -19.94 -1.52
CA THR A 78 6.59 -19.94 -0.08
C THR A 78 7.74 -19.03 0.31
N TYR A 79 8.80 -18.99 -0.50
CA TYR A 79 9.92 -18.05 -0.32
C TYR A 79 9.43 -16.60 -0.43
N ALA A 80 8.69 -16.28 -1.50
CA ALA A 80 8.16 -14.93 -1.71
C ALA A 80 7.22 -14.49 -0.58
N GLN A 81 6.41 -15.42 -0.07
CA GLN A 81 5.54 -15.20 1.07
C GLN A 81 6.35 -14.90 2.35
N GLY A 82 7.38 -15.68 2.64
CA GLY A 82 8.27 -15.44 3.79
C GLY A 82 9.00 -14.09 3.70
N ALA A 83 9.48 -13.72 2.50
CA ALA A 83 10.10 -12.43 2.26
C ALA A 83 9.11 -11.26 2.46
N LEU A 84 7.85 -11.42 2.03
CA LEU A 84 6.80 -10.41 2.25
C LEU A 84 6.48 -10.25 3.74
N GLU A 85 6.37 -11.34 4.49
CA GLU A 85 6.16 -11.31 5.94
C GLU A 85 7.28 -10.57 6.65
N MET A 86 8.53 -10.84 6.28
CA MET A 86 9.68 -10.12 6.84
C MET A 86 9.65 -8.63 6.47
N CYS A 87 9.33 -8.29 5.22
CA CYS A 87 9.21 -6.91 4.75
C CYS A 87 8.15 -6.12 5.54
N LEU A 88 6.96 -6.71 5.76
CA LEU A 88 5.89 -6.08 6.53
C LEU A 88 6.28 -5.89 8.00
N GLY A 89 6.86 -6.92 8.63
CA GLY A 89 7.27 -6.83 10.02
C GLY A 89 8.39 -5.83 10.26
N ILE A 90 9.34 -5.68 9.33
CA ILE A 90 10.38 -4.65 9.40
C ILE A 90 9.75 -3.24 9.38
N ILE A 91 8.79 -3.00 8.47
CA ILE A 91 8.14 -1.68 8.33
C ILE A 91 7.22 -1.35 9.51
N ASN A 92 6.65 -2.37 10.14
CA ASN A 92 5.79 -2.23 11.31
C ASN A 92 6.54 -2.32 12.64
N GLU A 93 7.87 -2.45 12.62
CA GLU A 93 8.72 -2.58 13.81
C GLU A 93 8.30 -3.76 14.73
N GLU A 94 7.87 -4.87 14.14
CA GLU A 94 7.43 -6.05 14.87
C GLU A 94 8.60 -6.76 15.56
N GLU A 95 8.51 -6.93 16.88
CA GLU A 95 9.59 -7.49 17.71
C GLU A 95 10.01 -8.91 17.28
N ARG A 96 9.03 -9.76 16.94
CA ARG A 96 9.30 -11.13 16.45
C ARG A 96 10.17 -11.11 15.19
N ILE A 97 9.82 -10.25 14.23
CA ILE A 97 10.54 -10.14 12.95
C ILE A 97 11.91 -9.48 13.16
N ARG A 98 12.01 -8.49 14.06
CA ARG A 98 13.30 -7.92 14.47
C ARG A 98 14.24 -9.00 15.01
N GLY A 99 13.78 -9.85 15.92
CA GLY A 99 14.59 -10.95 16.46
C GLY A 99 15.03 -11.95 15.39
N MET A 100 14.15 -12.30 14.44
CA MET A 100 14.49 -13.17 13.30
C MET A 100 15.56 -12.53 12.39
N PHE A 101 15.44 -11.23 12.10
CA PHE A 101 16.39 -10.51 11.26
C PHE A 101 17.76 -10.34 11.94
N ASP A 102 17.77 -10.00 13.23
CA ASP A 102 19.00 -9.87 14.03
C ASP A 102 19.76 -11.20 14.05
N PHE A 103 19.05 -12.33 14.24
CA PHE A 103 19.63 -13.67 14.18
C PHE A 103 20.20 -14.01 12.79
N ALA A 104 19.45 -13.71 11.72
CA ALA A 104 19.92 -13.97 10.35
C ALA A 104 21.22 -13.19 10.03
N CYS A 105 21.31 -11.93 10.46
CA CYS A 105 22.52 -11.11 10.29
C CYS A 105 23.70 -11.63 11.11
N TRP A 106 23.46 -12.04 12.36
CA TRP A 106 24.47 -12.69 13.19
C TRP A 106 24.96 -13.99 12.55
N TYR A 107 24.05 -14.86 12.09
CA TYR A 107 24.41 -16.14 11.48
C TYR A 107 25.19 -15.98 10.18
N LYS A 108 24.81 -15.01 9.33
CA LYS A 108 25.59 -14.64 8.14
C LYS A 108 27.03 -14.24 8.51
N SER A 109 27.19 -13.48 9.59
CA SER A 109 28.51 -13.04 10.07
C SER A 109 29.34 -14.21 10.59
N LEU A 110 28.73 -15.11 11.34
CA LEU A 110 29.36 -16.34 11.83
C LEU A 110 29.84 -17.23 10.69
N LEU A 111 29.03 -17.40 9.63
CA LEU A 111 29.43 -18.18 8.45
C LEU A 111 30.71 -17.64 7.80
N ILE A 112 30.83 -16.32 7.70
CA ILE A 112 32.03 -15.66 7.15
C ILE A 112 33.24 -15.89 8.06
N GLU A 113 33.07 -15.77 9.38
CA GLU A 113 34.14 -16.03 10.38
C GLU A 113 34.65 -17.47 10.30
N GLU A 114 33.75 -18.42 10.10
CA GLU A 114 34.04 -19.85 9.96
C GLU A 114 34.52 -20.25 8.55
N GLY A 115 34.67 -19.28 7.64
CA GLY A 115 35.24 -19.50 6.30
C GLY A 115 34.26 -20.03 5.25
N TYR A 116 32.95 -19.93 5.47
CA TYR A 116 31.93 -20.26 4.48
C TYR A 116 31.59 -19.03 3.63
N GLU A 117 31.54 -19.20 2.30
CA GLU A 117 30.98 -18.18 1.41
C GLU A 117 29.47 -18.07 1.65
N SER A 118 29.03 -16.92 2.17
CA SER A 118 27.63 -16.51 2.05
C SER A 118 27.38 -16.20 0.58
N LYS A 119 26.70 -17.12 -0.13
CA LYS A 119 25.96 -16.74 -1.34
C LYS A 119 24.90 -15.70 -1.02
#